data_AF-A0A662IS03-F1
#
_entry.id   AF-A0A662IS03-F1
#
_cell.length_a   1.000
_cell.length_b   1.000
_cell.length_c   1.000
_cell.angle_alpha   90.00
_cell.angle_beta   90.00
_cell.angle_gamma   90.00
#
_symmetry.space_group_name_H-M   'P 1'
#
loop_
_entity.id
_entity.type
_entity.pdbx_description
1 polymer ?
#
loop_
_entity_poly.entity_id
_entity_poly.type
_entity_poly.pdbx_seq_one_letter_code
_entity_poly.pdbx_strand_id
1 'polypeptide(L)'
;MFSQPQGWFGLREPSRAFSAIVRKDGSTVWAEDASGKTIASGEAGVDDASVIQSALDSLAANSKSPFSWENWFESQTGSIYLCKGQYLLNKTIKILGNNIGLVSDCACLIPVNFQDLQPVIQIGEADTETSAYYNRIEGIFIKGSGKEAGISNIYNGAPIIRNVNIYKVRRGLVFERCWGDHGIISNCGIMAAASSSDGAIHFVPSESGYNNHVLFYKVHVGVSSGYEGYSLYMEQKAVYGGIEFIDCHLGEPQGDIYIDSDNVDISFVDVDITSKAIIKGDRVCIKALNATNLDLLGNRIKADIFYYEPSDTMHILGDPVKINIRRIYTGTHIDKIIQLGNADGNFYGEIEISGVFSGAKAQYIVYCYPGGRDVILDNIICRNMNPDGYYTNAYVVGGSSNNPIIIRHMTCHELNHFDPIEDLTKVEIISVEGDAKFKNSGTATFSGDGTTTQFSIAHGLVSTPTKVLVTPMTADAASDFYVTADDTNIYINYKSAPPSGTDNLKFSWYAEV
;
A
#
# COMPACT_ATOMS: atom_id res chain seq x y z
N MET A 1 35.24 -51.98 -35.09
CA MET A 1 35.57 -50.60 -35.49
C MET A 1 34.41 -49.73 -35.02
N PHE A 2 34.71 -48.78 -34.12
CA PHE A 2 33.84 -47.86 -33.37
C PHE A 2 32.75 -48.45 -32.45
N SER A 3 33.11 -48.50 -31.17
CA SER A 3 32.24 -48.65 -30.00
C SER A 3 31.19 -47.55 -29.96
N GLN A 4 29.95 -47.91 -29.63
CA GLN A 4 28.93 -46.93 -29.24
C GLN A 4 29.30 -46.30 -27.88
N PRO A 5 29.10 -45.00 -27.67
CA PRO A 5 29.22 -44.42 -26.34
C PRO A 5 28.06 -44.96 -25.50
N GLN A 6 28.36 -45.61 -24.38
CA GLN A 6 27.39 -45.87 -23.33
C GLN A 6 26.92 -44.52 -22.77
N GLY A 7 25.81 -44.02 -23.32
CA GLY A 7 25.09 -42.86 -22.81
C GLY A 7 24.48 -43.20 -21.45
N TRP A 8 25.14 -42.69 -20.42
CA TRP A 8 24.79 -42.73 -19.00
C TRP A 8 23.38 -42.19 -18.74
N PHE A 9 22.69 -42.76 -17.74
CA PHE A 9 21.26 -42.65 -17.45
C PHE A 9 20.60 -41.25 -17.57
N GLY A 10 19.58 -41.15 -18.43
CA GLY A 10 18.28 -40.54 -18.10
C GLY A 10 18.15 -39.03 -17.84
N LEU A 11 19.22 -38.24 -17.91
CA LEU A 11 19.14 -36.79 -17.76
C LEU A 11 18.71 -36.15 -19.09
N ARG A 12 17.43 -35.77 -19.17
CA ARG A 12 16.85 -35.03 -20.31
C ARG A 12 17.72 -33.80 -20.60
N GLU A 13 18.14 -33.63 -21.86
CA GLU A 13 18.86 -32.42 -22.26
C GLU A 13 18.00 -31.18 -22.00
N PRO A 14 18.59 -30.06 -21.55
CA PRO A 14 17.85 -28.82 -21.35
C PRO A 14 17.22 -28.39 -22.68
N SER A 15 15.99 -27.89 -22.62
CA SER A 15 15.30 -27.37 -23.81
C SER A 15 15.78 -25.97 -24.23
N ARG A 16 16.63 -25.32 -23.43
CA ARG A 16 17.07 -23.93 -23.61
C ARG A 16 18.55 -23.85 -23.97
N ALA A 17 18.93 -22.84 -24.76
CA ALA A 17 20.33 -22.52 -25.03
C ALA A 17 21.03 -22.09 -23.73
N PHE A 18 22.18 -22.70 -23.43
CA PHE A 18 23.03 -22.38 -22.29
C PHE A 18 24.48 -22.24 -22.75
N SER A 19 25.26 -21.44 -22.03
CA SER A 19 26.70 -21.29 -22.26
C SER A 19 27.50 -22.34 -21.48
N ALA A 20 26.99 -22.72 -20.31
CA ALA A 20 27.49 -23.82 -19.51
C ALA A 20 26.35 -24.54 -18.78
N ILE A 21 26.56 -25.78 -18.41
CA ILE A 21 25.62 -26.60 -17.66
C ILE A 21 26.31 -27.19 -16.43
N VAL A 22 25.63 -27.17 -15.29
CA VAL A 22 26.09 -27.84 -14.07
C VAL A 22 25.20 -29.05 -13.81
N ARG A 23 25.83 -30.23 -13.78
CA ARG A 23 25.20 -31.52 -13.55
C ARG A 23 25.66 -32.08 -12.20
N LYS A 24 24.84 -32.95 -11.63
CA LYS A 24 25.14 -33.62 -10.37
C LYS A 24 24.53 -35.02 -10.38
N ASP A 25 25.27 -35.97 -9.85
CA ASP A 25 24.80 -37.32 -9.50
C ASP A 25 25.02 -37.60 -8.00
N GLY A 26 24.90 -38.86 -7.59
CA GLY A 26 25.04 -39.25 -6.19
C GLY A 26 26.44 -39.05 -5.59
N SER A 27 27.48 -38.90 -6.42
CA SER A 27 28.88 -38.82 -5.98
C SER A 27 29.65 -37.63 -6.56
N THR A 28 29.23 -37.10 -7.71
CA THR A 28 29.98 -36.12 -8.48
C THR A 28 29.10 -34.95 -8.89
N VAL A 29 29.66 -33.75 -8.82
CA VAL A 29 29.12 -32.52 -9.39
C VAL A 29 30.12 -32.00 -10.42
N TRP A 30 29.66 -31.60 -11.59
CA TRP A 30 30.54 -31.11 -12.64
C TRP A 30 29.88 -30.07 -13.52
N ALA A 31 30.69 -29.23 -14.15
CA ALA A 31 30.29 -28.20 -15.08
C ALA A 31 30.91 -28.47 -16.46
N GLU A 32 30.12 -28.28 -17.51
CA GLU A 32 30.53 -28.40 -18.91
C GLU A 32 30.17 -27.13 -19.68
N ASP A 33 31.00 -26.74 -20.63
CA ASP A 33 30.62 -25.69 -21.59
C ASP A 33 29.62 -26.23 -22.63
N ALA A 34 29.13 -25.34 -23.50
CA ALA A 34 28.20 -25.70 -24.57
C ALA A 34 28.74 -26.75 -25.57
N SER A 35 30.05 -27.01 -25.60
CA SER A 35 30.68 -28.06 -26.43
C SER A 35 30.82 -29.41 -25.71
N GLY A 36 30.42 -29.48 -24.43
CA GLY A 36 30.59 -30.66 -23.57
C GLY A 36 31.97 -30.76 -22.94
N LYS A 37 32.82 -29.74 -23.07
CA LYS A 37 34.14 -29.73 -22.43
C LYS A 37 33.98 -29.38 -20.95
N THR A 38 34.56 -30.20 -20.08
CA THR A 38 34.54 -29.96 -18.63
C THR A 38 35.21 -28.64 -18.27
N ILE A 39 34.49 -27.81 -17.53
CA ILE A 39 34.98 -26.57 -16.90
C ILE A 39 35.54 -26.89 -15.51
N ALA A 40 34.80 -27.66 -14.71
CA ALA A 40 35.17 -28.05 -13.36
C ALA A 40 34.44 -29.34 -12.93
N SER A 41 34.97 -30.06 -11.95
CA SER A 41 34.33 -31.23 -11.33
C SER A 41 34.77 -31.39 -9.88
N GLY A 42 33.93 -31.98 -9.04
CA GLY A 42 34.23 -32.24 -7.62
C GLY A 42 33.27 -33.24 -6.98
N GLU A 43 33.39 -33.42 -5.66
CA GLU A 43 32.55 -34.30 -4.87
C GLU A 43 31.18 -33.67 -4.58
N ALA A 44 30.11 -34.41 -4.90
CA ALA A 44 28.73 -33.98 -4.70
C ALA A 44 28.44 -33.64 -3.22
N GLY A 45 27.93 -32.45 -2.96
CA GLY A 45 27.61 -31.97 -1.61
C GLY A 45 28.79 -31.36 -0.84
N VAL A 46 30.01 -31.43 -1.38
CA VAL A 46 31.21 -30.78 -0.83
C VAL A 46 31.63 -29.62 -1.74
N ASP A 47 31.69 -29.90 -3.05
CA ASP A 47 32.23 -28.99 -4.07
C ASP A 47 31.14 -28.32 -4.93
N ASP A 48 29.86 -28.47 -4.57
CA ASP A 48 28.74 -27.93 -5.36
C ASP A 48 28.91 -26.42 -5.60
N ALA A 49 29.26 -25.66 -4.56
CA ALA A 49 29.44 -24.21 -4.68
C ALA A 49 30.66 -23.82 -5.53
N SER A 50 31.79 -24.52 -5.40
CA SER A 50 32.98 -24.26 -6.22
C SER A 50 32.73 -24.57 -7.69
N VAL A 51 32.07 -25.68 -8.01
CA VAL A 51 31.77 -26.05 -9.40
C VAL A 51 30.79 -25.06 -10.04
N ILE A 52 29.74 -24.64 -9.32
CA ILE A 52 28.82 -23.60 -9.81
C ILE A 52 29.56 -22.29 -10.04
N GLN A 53 30.43 -21.87 -9.11
CA GLN A 53 31.20 -20.64 -9.25
C GLN A 53 32.17 -20.71 -10.43
N SER A 54 32.88 -21.82 -10.64
CA SER A 54 33.77 -21.98 -11.79
C SER A 54 33.03 -21.90 -13.13
N ALA A 55 31.79 -22.40 -13.20
CA ALA A 55 30.96 -22.19 -14.37
C ALA A 55 30.67 -20.69 -14.60
N LEU A 56 30.30 -19.92 -13.56
CA LEU A 56 30.08 -18.47 -13.64
C LEU A 56 31.34 -17.72 -14.06
N ASP A 57 32.46 -18.04 -13.44
CA ASP A 57 33.74 -17.41 -13.73
C ASP A 57 34.18 -17.66 -15.18
N SER A 58 33.83 -18.81 -15.76
CA SER A 58 34.12 -19.11 -17.17
C SER A 58 33.36 -18.20 -18.15
N LEU A 59 32.15 -17.75 -17.79
CA LEU A 59 31.39 -16.77 -18.57
C LEU A 59 32.01 -15.38 -18.40
N ALA A 60 32.37 -15.00 -17.17
CA ALA A 60 32.98 -13.71 -16.85
C ALA A 60 34.40 -13.55 -17.42
N ALA A 61 35.17 -14.63 -17.56
CA ALA A 61 36.53 -14.60 -18.11
C ALA A 61 36.57 -14.38 -19.63
N ASN A 62 35.52 -14.80 -20.35
CA ASN A 62 35.37 -14.52 -21.79
C ASN A 62 35.01 -13.06 -22.07
N SER A 63 34.98 -12.25 -21.02
CA SER A 63 34.43 -10.92 -20.97
C SER A 63 35.59 -9.92 -20.84
N LYS A 64 36.22 -9.62 -21.98
CA LYS A 64 37.44 -8.78 -22.03
C LYS A 64 37.21 -7.28 -22.19
N SER A 65 35.97 -6.81 -22.17
CA SER A 65 35.67 -5.38 -22.27
C SER A 65 35.36 -4.80 -20.90
N PRO A 66 36.17 -3.89 -20.35
CA PRO A 66 35.70 -3.02 -19.27
C PRO A 66 34.43 -2.29 -19.73
N PHE A 67 33.53 -2.02 -18.79
CA PHE A 67 32.30 -1.27 -19.06
C PHE A 67 32.66 0.10 -19.68
N SER A 68 32.15 0.37 -20.88
CA SER A 68 32.08 1.71 -21.46
C SER A 68 30.63 2.00 -21.84
N TRP A 69 30.19 3.24 -21.65
CA TRP A 69 28.85 3.70 -22.04
C TRP A 69 28.53 3.46 -23.53
N GLU A 70 29.58 3.32 -24.35
CA GLU A 70 29.48 3.07 -25.79
C GLU A 70 29.19 1.59 -26.14
N ASN A 71 29.51 0.63 -25.25
CA ASN A 71 29.39 -0.82 -25.51
C ASN A 71 28.30 -1.50 -24.65
N TRP A 72 27.32 -0.73 -24.15
CA TRP A 72 26.29 -1.21 -23.23
C TRP A 72 25.40 -2.33 -23.79
N PHE A 73 25.20 -2.36 -25.12
CA PHE A 73 24.41 -3.39 -25.80
C PHE A 73 25.24 -4.59 -26.32
N GLU A 74 26.57 -4.43 -26.43
CA GLU A 74 27.44 -5.43 -27.06
C GLU A 74 28.10 -6.37 -26.05
N SER A 75 28.01 -6.06 -24.76
CA SER A 75 28.69 -6.81 -23.71
C SER A 75 27.83 -7.90 -23.10
N GLN A 76 28.18 -9.12 -23.50
CA GLN A 76 27.98 -10.40 -22.81
C GLN A 76 26.54 -10.92 -22.82
N THR A 77 26.36 -12.14 -23.31
CA THR A 77 25.15 -12.91 -23.03
C THR A 77 25.62 -14.30 -22.70
N GLY A 78 25.31 -14.75 -21.49
CA GLY A 78 25.62 -16.11 -21.11
C GLY A 78 24.67 -16.57 -20.03
N SER A 79 24.36 -17.85 -20.03
CA SER A 79 23.54 -18.41 -18.98
C SER A 79 24.05 -19.78 -18.62
N ILE A 80 24.06 -20.05 -17.32
CA ILE A 80 24.36 -21.35 -16.77
C ILE A 80 23.04 -22.02 -16.48
N TYR A 81 22.93 -23.26 -16.93
CA TYR A 81 21.83 -24.12 -16.58
C TYR A 81 22.21 -25.04 -15.42
N LEU A 82 21.56 -24.89 -14.28
CA LEU A 82 21.67 -25.84 -13.17
C LEU A 82 20.66 -26.96 -13.39
N CYS A 83 21.14 -28.20 -13.54
CA CYS A 83 20.26 -29.35 -13.60
C CYS A 83 19.44 -29.51 -12.32
N LYS A 84 18.34 -30.25 -12.43
CA LYS A 84 17.52 -30.63 -11.27
C LYS A 84 18.40 -31.33 -10.23
N GLY A 85 18.37 -30.84 -9.00
CA GLY A 85 19.13 -31.43 -7.90
C GLY A 85 19.14 -30.54 -6.65
N GLN A 86 19.64 -31.12 -5.56
CA GLN A 86 19.97 -30.36 -4.35
C GLN A 86 21.47 -30.06 -4.35
N TYR A 87 21.80 -28.78 -4.17
CA TYR A 87 23.18 -28.29 -4.14
C TYR A 87 23.48 -27.71 -2.75
N LEU A 88 24.46 -28.28 -2.06
CA LEU A 88 24.90 -27.84 -0.75
C LEU A 88 25.96 -26.75 -0.92
N LEU A 89 25.64 -25.55 -0.49
CA LEU A 89 26.51 -24.39 -0.66
C LEU A 89 27.25 -24.14 0.64
N ASN A 90 28.58 -24.11 0.61
CA ASN A 90 29.43 -23.73 1.75
C ASN A 90 30.00 -22.30 1.63
N LYS A 91 29.63 -21.59 0.55
CA LYS A 91 29.97 -20.21 0.27
C LYS A 91 28.95 -19.57 -0.66
N THR A 92 28.89 -18.25 -0.65
CA THR A 92 28.07 -17.43 -1.53
C THR A 92 28.41 -17.68 -3.00
N ILE A 93 27.38 -17.81 -3.83
CA ILE A 93 27.52 -17.80 -5.29
C ILE A 93 27.49 -16.34 -5.77
N LYS A 94 28.57 -15.89 -6.42
CA LYS A 94 28.69 -14.53 -6.93
C LYS A 94 28.48 -14.48 -8.43
N ILE A 95 27.52 -13.69 -8.88
CA ILE A 95 27.30 -13.36 -10.29
C ILE A 95 27.97 -12.01 -10.56
N LEU A 96 29.20 -12.07 -11.07
CA LEU A 96 30.05 -10.92 -11.37
C LEU A 96 30.11 -10.71 -12.88
N GLY A 97 29.62 -9.56 -13.36
CA GLY A 97 29.58 -9.22 -14.79
C GLY A 97 28.22 -8.69 -15.23
N ASN A 98 28.04 -8.56 -16.54
CA ASN A 98 26.80 -8.08 -17.15
C ASN A 98 26.09 -9.23 -17.85
N ASN A 99 24.76 -9.23 -17.82
CA ASN A 99 23.91 -10.14 -18.60
C ASN A 99 24.19 -11.64 -18.34
N ILE A 100 24.70 -11.99 -17.16
CA ILE A 100 24.94 -13.39 -16.76
C ILE A 100 23.67 -13.94 -16.13
N GLY A 101 23.23 -15.10 -16.62
CA GLY A 101 22.07 -15.82 -16.09
C GLY A 101 22.47 -17.05 -15.28
N LEU A 102 21.85 -17.23 -14.12
CA LEU A 102 21.79 -18.49 -13.40
C LEU A 102 20.37 -19.04 -13.50
N VAL A 103 20.18 -20.10 -14.28
CA VAL A 103 18.86 -20.60 -14.69
C VAL A 103 18.71 -22.06 -14.29
N SER A 104 17.52 -22.46 -13.89
CA SER A 104 17.15 -23.85 -13.68
C SER A 104 15.66 -24.06 -13.95
N ASP A 105 15.24 -25.32 -14.09
CA ASP A 105 13.83 -25.68 -14.03
C ASP A 105 13.39 -26.08 -12.61
N CYS A 106 14.33 -26.46 -11.72
CA CYS A 106 14.03 -26.93 -10.35
C CYS A 106 15.27 -27.24 -9.47
N ALA A 107 16.37 -26.48 -9.61
CA ALA A 107 17.51 -26.62 -8.71
C ALA A 107 17.17 -26.06 -7.32
N CYS A 108 17.57 -26.80 -6.29
CA CYS A 108 17.40 -26.43 -4.88
C CYS A 108 18.77 -26.11 -4.28
N LEU A 109 19.00 -24.85 -3.93
CA LEU A 109 20.22 -24.38 -3.26
C LEU A 109 20.01 -24.38 -1.75
N ILE A 110 20.92 -25.03 -1.03
CA ILE A 110 20.86 -25.19 0.43
C ILE A 110 22.18 -24.66 1.02
N PRO A 111 22.20 -23.46 1.61
CA PRO A 111 23.35 -22.97 2.36
C PRO A 111 23.65 -23.85 3.57
N VAL A 112 24.92 -24.12 3.80
CA VAL A 112 25.47 -24.92 4.90
C VAL A 112 26.59 -24.12 5.55
N ASN A 113 26.51 -23.93 6.86
CA ASN A 113 27.50 -23.17 7.65
C ASN A 113 27.68 -21.70 7.23
N PHE A 114 26.64 -21.10 6.64
CA PHE A 114 26.64 -19.67 6.34
C PHE A 114 26.64 -18.85 7.63
N GLN A 115 27.37 -17.73 7.60
CA GLN A 115 27.32 -16.74 8.68
C GLN A 115 26.03 -15.92 8.60
N ASP A 116 25.69 -15.22 9.68
CA ASP A 116 24.51 -14.37 9.74
C ASP A 116 24.54 -13.33 8.60
N LEU A 117 23.40 -13.19 7.90
CA LEU A 117 23.17 -12.31 6.76
C LEU A 117 24.05 -12.54 5.53
N GLN A 118 24.91 -13.56 5.52
CA GLN A 118 25.64 -13.94 4.32
C GLN A 118 24.65 -14.32 3.20
N PRO A 119 24.72 -13.76 1.98
CA PRO A 119 23.77 -14.09 0.93
C PRO A 119 24.06 -15.44 0.27
N VAL A 120 23.03 -16.23 -0.02
CA VAL A 120 23.15 -17.46 -0.82
C VAL A 120 23.63 -17.14 -2.23
N ILE A 121 22.98 -16.16 -2.87
CA ILE A 121 23.41 -15.62 -4.16
C ILE A 121 23.65 -14.11 -4.01
N GLN A 122 24.78 -13.64 -4.52
CA GLN A 122 25.09 -12.22 -4.63
C GLN A 122 25.19 -11.84 -6.11
N ILE A 123 24.45 -10.82 -6.51
CA ILE A 123 24.58 -10.17 -7.82
C ILE A 123 25.37 -8.89 -7.61
N GLY A 124 26.45 -8.73 -8.38
CA GLY A 124 27.38 -7.60 -8.24
C GLY A 124 28.31 -7.73 -7.04
N GLU A 125 29.14 -6.71 -6.83
CA GLU A 125 30.16 -6.69 -5.77
C GLU A 125 30.23 -5.30 -5.13
N ALA A 126 30.39 -5.27 -3.81
CA ALA A 126 30.64 -4.04 -3.08
C ALA A 126 32.01 -3.46 -3.49
N ASP A 127 32.08 -2.14 -3.61
CA ASP A 127 33.33 -1.37 -3.74
C ASP A 127 34.05 -1.45 -5.10
N THR A 128 33.41 -1.98 -6.14
CA THR A 128 33.96 -1.89 -7.50
C THR A 128 33.23 -0.82 -8.31
N GLU A 129 33.96 0.11 -8.94
CA GLU A 129 33.40 1.03 -9.95
C GLU A 129 32.76 0.28 -11.14
N THR A 130 33.01 -1.03 -11.24
CA THR A 130 32.42 -1.90 -12.25
C THR A 130 30.99 -2.25 -11.89
N SER A 131 30.07 -1.55 -12.56
CA SER A 131 28.64 -1.82 -12.49
C SER A 131 28.27 -3.13 -13.16
N ALA A 132 27.49 -3.95 -12.46
CA ALA A 132 26.84 -5.13 -13.02
C ALA A 132 25.43 -4.75 -13.51
N TYR A 133 24.97 -5.28 -14.64
CA TYR A 133 23.66 -4.99 -15.23
C TYR A 133 22.98 -6.22 -15.79
N TYR A 134 21.64 -6.26 -15.73
CA TYR A 134 20.79 -7.25 -16.42
C TYR A 134 21.09 -8.71 -16.09
N ASN A 135 21.69 -8.97 -14.94
CA ASN A 135 21.92 -10.31 -14.45
C ASN A 135 20.59 -10.99 -14.12
N ARG A 136 20.52 -12.30 -14.39
CA ARG A 136 19.28 -13.07 -14.34
C ARG A 136 19.37 -14.22 -13.37
N ILE A 137 18.33 -14.43 -12.57
CA ILE A 137 18.15 -15.62 -11.76
C ILE A 137 16.76 -16.17 -12.08
N GLU A 138 16.68 -17.42 -12.57
CA GLU A 138 15.40 -17.99 -12.99
C GLU A 138 15.21 -19.44 -12.55
N GLY A 139 14.04 -19.75 -11.99
CA GLY A 139 13.59 -21.13 -11.72
C GLY A 139 14.38 -21.86 -10.63
N ILE A 140 14.89 -21.10 -9.65
CA ILE A 140 15.68 -21.62 -8.53
C ILE A 140 14.84 -21.65 -7.25
N PHE A 141 15.05 -22.69 -6.44
CA PHE A 141 14.57 -22.78 -5.07
C PHE A 141 15.74 -22.57 -4.10
N ILE A 142 15.60 -21.66 -3.13
CA ILE A 142 16.57 -21.42 -2.06
C ILE A 142 15.93 -21.84 -0.74
N LYS A 143 16.57 -22.76 -0.01
CA LYS A 143 16.12 -23.23 1.29
C LYS A 143 17.14 -22.92 2.37
N GLY A 144 16.90 -21.83 3.07
CA GLY A 144 17.76 -21.35 4.14
C GLY A 144 17.65 -22.10 5.48
N SER A 145 18.47 -21.65 6.42
CA SER A 145 18.47 -22.01 7.84
C SER A 145 17.80 -20.96 8.74
N GLY A 146 17.54 -19.77 8.21
CA GLY A 146 16.91 -18.64 8.91
C GLY A 146 17.89 -17.57 9.36
N LYS A 147 19.17 -17.68 8.99
CA LYS A 147 20.25 -16.76 9.42
C LYS A 147 20.79 -15.90 8.28
N GLU A 148 20.92 -16.54 7.12
CA GLU A 148 21.43 -16.00 5.86
C GLU A 148 20.45 -15.08 5.13
N ALA A 149 20.96 -14.33 4.15
CA ALA A 149 20.12 -13.68 3.14
C ALA A 149 19.92 -14.61 1.93
N GLY A 150 18.79 -14.53 1.23
CA GLY A 150 18.53 -15.30 0.03
C GLY A 150 19.33 -14.78 -1.16
N ILE A 151 18.87 -13.69 -1.75
CA ILE A 151 19.54 -13.04 -2.88
C ILE A 151 19.84 -11.59 -2.50
N SER A 152 21.11 -11.20 -2.59
CA SER A 152 21.51 -9.80 -2.46
C SER A 152 21.88 -9.22 -3.83
N ASN A 153 21.17 -8.18 -4.24
CA ASN A 153 21.51 -7.34 -5.37
C ASN A 153 22.30 -6.14 -4.87
N ILE A 154 23.60 -6.11 -5.16
CA ILE A 154 24.55 -5.16 -4.59
C ILE A 154 25.26 -4.46 -5.74
N TYR A 155 25.15 -3.13 -5.84
CA TYR A 155 25.82 -2.35 -6.89
C TYR A 155 25.52 -2.89 -8.32
N ASN A 156 24.28 -3.32 -8.54
CA ASN A 156 23.84 -3.89 -9.82
C ASN A 156 22.52 -3.28 -10.27
N GLY A 157 22.47 -2.94 -11.56
CA GLY A 157 21.28 -2.37 -12.19
C GLY A 157 20.43 -3.34 -12.99
N ALA A 158 19.13 -3.07 -12.97
CA ALA A 158 18.11 -3.84 -13.70
C ALA A 158 18.21 -5.38 -13.49
N PRO A 159 18.23 -5.88 -12.23
CA PRO A 159 18.24 -7.32 -11.99
C PRO A 159 16.96 -7.97 -12.53
N ILE A 160 17.05 -9.20 -13.03
CA ILE A 160 15.89 -9.99 -13.46
C ILE A 160 15.81 -11.26 -12.61
N ILE A 161 14.82 -11.34 -11.72
CA ILE A 161 14.61 -12.49 -10.84
C ILE A 161 13.23 -13.08 -11.15
N ARG A 162 13.17 -14.31 -11.66
CA ARG A 162 11.89 -14.91 -12.12
C ARG A 162 11.69 -16.33 -11.64
N ASN A 163 10.46 -16.68 -11.28
CA ASN A 163 10.13 -18.04 -10.87
C ASN A 163 11.03 -18.55 -9.73
N VAL A 164 11.46 -17.65 -8.84
CA VAL A 164 12.36 -17.98 -7.73
C VAL A 164 11.54 -18.14 -6.45
N ASN A 165 11.85 -19.19 -5.70
CA ASN A 165 11.23 -19.45 -4.41
C ASN A 165 12.29 -19.42 -3.32
N ILE A 166 12.13 -18.57 -2.32
CA ILE A 166 13.07 -18.39 -1.21
C ILE A 166 12.35 -18.70 0.09
N TYR A 167 12.86 -19.67 0.85
CA TYR A 167 12.21 -20.17 2.05
C TYR A 167 13.18 -20.25 3.23
N LYS A 168 12.73 -19.82 4.41
CA LYS A 168 13.50 -19.87 5.68
C LYS A 168 14.87 -19.18 5.58
N VAL A 169 14.92 -17.99 4.99
CA VAL A 169 16.11 -17.11 5.06
C VAL A 169 15.78 -15.92 5.94
N ARG A 170 16.76 -15.28 6.57
CA ARG A 170 16.51 -14.08 7.40
C ARG A 170 16.00 -12.91 6.57
N ARG A 171 16.63 -12.64 5.42
CA ARG A 171 16.21 -11.65 4.42
C ARG A 171 16.04 -12.34 3.08
N GLY A 172 14.89 -12.21 2.43
CA GLY A 172 14.60 -12.86 1.15
C GLY A 172 15.39 -12.25 0.00
N LEU A 173 15.04 -11.01 -0.34
CA LEU A 173 15.72 -10.17 -1.31
C LEU A 173 16.31 -8.96 -0.60
N VAL A 174 17.59 -8.67 -0.86
CA VAL A 174 18.27 -7.48 -0.36
C VAL A 174 18.67 -6.63 -1.55
N PHE A 175 18.28 -5.36 -1.54
CA PHE A 175 18.67 -4.37 -2.54
C PHE A 175 19.57 -3.35 -1.87
N GLU A 176 20.83 -3.28 -2.29
CA GLU A 176 21.81 -2.36 -1.73
C GLU A 176 22.48 -1.60 -2.88
N ARG A 177 22.33 -0.27 -2.87
CA ARG A 177 22.88 0.64 -3.89
C ARG A 177 22.55 0.21 -5.32
N CYS A 178 21.28 -0.05 -5.59
CA CYS A 178 20.82 -0.51 -6.90
C CYS A 178 20.46 0.68 -7.80
N TRP A 179 21.05 0.79 -8.97
CA TRP A 179 20.74 1.86 -9.95
C TRP A 179 20.20 1.29 -11.26
N GLY A 180 19.92 2.17 -12.22
CA GLY A 180 19.37 1.77 -13.51
C GLY A 180 17.86 1.54 -13.48
N ASP A 181 17.30 1.50 -14.68
CA ASP A 181 15.86 1.38 -14.89
C ASP A 181 15.52 -0.07 -15.25
N HIS A 182 14.33 -0.53 -14.85
CA HIS A 182 13.74 -1.82 -15.25
C HIS A 182 14.28 -3.07 -14.52
N GLY A 183 14.54 -2.99 -13.21
CA GLY A 183 14.61 -4.22 -12.40
C GLY A 183 13.27 -4.96 -12.46
N ILE A 184 13.27 -6.28 -12.65
CA ILE A 184 12.06 -7.10 -12.72
C ILE A 184 12.18 -8.30 -11.78
N ILE A 185 11.29 -8.37 -10.80
CA ILE A 185 11.09 -9.54 -9.94
C ILE A 185 9.70 -10.07 -10.25
N SER A 186 9.58 -11.29 -10.75
CA SER A 186 8.26 -11.81 -11.15
C SER A 186 8.02 -13.28 -10.88
N ASN A 187 6.79 -13.63 -10.50
CA ASN A 187 6.37 -14.99 -10.18
C ASN A 187 7.24 -15.62 -9.08
N CYS A 188 7.55 -14.85 -8.03
CA CYS A 188 8.43 -15.28 -6.95
C CYS A 188 7.63 -15.52 -5.67
N GLY A 189 8.06 -16.53 -4.90
CA GLY A 189 7.56 -16.78 -3.54
C GLY A 189 8.67 -16.54 -2.52
N ILE A 190 8.47 -15.63 -1.57
CA ILE A 190 9.48 -15.24 -0.59
C ILE A 190 8.88 -15.42 0.80
N MET A 191 9.43 -16.35 1.58
CA MET A 191 9.00 -16.61 2.95
C MET A 191 10.22 -16.53 3.87
N ALA A 192 10.38 -15.37 4.52
CA ALA A 192 11.54 -15.06 5.34
C ALA A 192 11.31 -15.42 6.83
N ALA A 193 12.41 -15.48 7.57
CA ALA A 193 12.51 -15.57 9.02
C ALA A 193 13.04 -14.23 9.55
N ALA A 194 12.40 -13.13 9.12
CA ALA A 194 12.87 -11.76 9.34
C ALA A 194 12.74 -11.35 10.82
N SER A 195 13.73 -10.65 11.37
CA SER A 195 13.60 -10.01 12.69
C SER A 195 12.93 -8.63 12.60
N SER A 196 12.56 -8.03 13.73
CA SER A 196 11.92 -6.70 13.82
C SER A 196 12.71 -5.52 13.24
N SER A 197 13.95 -5.73 12.81
CA SER A 197 14.79 -4.76 12.10
C SER A 197 15.07 -5.14 10.64
N ASP A 198 14.35 -6.14 10.09
CA ASP A 198 14.60 -6.72 8.78
C ASP A 198 13.30 -6.89 7.97
N GLY A 199 13.44 -6.90 6.65
CA GLY A 199 12.37 -7.28 5.73
C GLY A 199 12.65 -8.56 4.96
N ALA A 200 11.60 -9.28 4.57
CA ALA A 200 11.65 -10.32 3.56
C ALA A 200 12.11 -9.74 2.22
N ILE A 201 11.63 -8.55 1.86
CA ILE A 201 12.27 -7.65 0.91
C ILE A 201 12.88 -6.49 1.70
N HIS A 202 14.19 -6.30 1.59
CA HIS A 202 14.94 -5.31 2.35
C HIS A 202 15.68 -4.37 1.40
N PHE A 203 15.33 -3.09 1.43
CA PHE A 203 16.06 -2.05 0.71
C PHE A 203 17.02 -1.32 1.64
N VAL A 204 18.32 -1.53 1.44
CA VAL A 204 19.39 -0.90 2.22
C VAL A 204 19.80 0.42 1.53
N PRO A 205 19.78 1.55 2.26
CA PRO A 205 20.12 2.86 1.72
C PRO A 205 21.62 2.96 1.38
N SER A 206 21.96 3.83 0.43
CA SER A 206 23.36 4.23 0.15
C SER A 206 23.58 5.70 0.52
N GLU A 207 24.80 6.07 0.88
CA GLU A 207 25.18 7.48 1.10
C GLU A 207 24.99 8.34 -0.17
N SER A 208 25.02 7.71 -1.35
CA SER A 208 24.80 8.35 -2.65
C SER A 208 23.31 8.48 -3.06
N GLY A 209 22.39 7.97 -2.24
CA GLY A 209 21.03 8.48 -2.15
C GLY A 209 20.00 7.95 -3.14
N TYR A 210 20.26 6.93 -3.97
CA TYR A 210 19.25 6.42 -4.91
C TYR A 210 19.21 4.90 -4.99
N ASN A 211 18.03 4.34 -4.74
CA ASN A 211 17.66 3.01 -5.22
C ASN A 211 16.58 3.19 -6.30
N ASN A 212 16.89 2.76 -7.53
CA ASN A 212 16.08 3.06 -8.73
C ASN A 212 15.09 1.94 -9.09
N HIS A 213 14.37 2.15 -10.19
CA HIS A 213 13.13 1.48 -10.56
C HIS A 213 13.19 -0.05 -10.54
N VAL A 214 12.35 -0.65 -9.69
CA VAL A 214 12.17 -2.10 -9.58
C VAL A 214 10.68 -2.45 -9.64
N LEU A 215 10.31 -3.27 -10.62
CA LEU A 215 8.98 -3.83 -10.77
C LEU A 215 8.89 -5.22 -10.12
N PHE A 216 7.98 -5.38 -9.17
CA PHE A 216 7.52 -6.63 -8.61
C PHE A 216 6.19 -7.01 -9.25
N TYR A 217 6.12 -8.18 -9.89
CA TYR A 217 4.92 -8.67 -10.57
C TYR A 217 4.58 -10.10 -10.15
N LYS A 218 3.39 -10.37 -9.59
CA LYS A 218 3.04 -11.72 -9.11
C LYS A 218 4.03 -12.25 -8.09
N VAL A 219 4.35 -11.42 -7.10
CA VAL A 219 5.25 -11.77 -6.01
C VAL A 219 4.43 -12.00 -4.75
N HIS A 220 4.63 -13.16 -4.11
CA HIS A 220 4.08 -13.45 -2.80
C HIS A 220 5.19 -13.32 -1.77
N VAL A 221 5.00 -12.44 -0.78
CA VAL A 221 5.97 -12.15 0.27
C VAL A 221 5.34 -12.32 1.64
N GLY A 222 6.03 -13.06 2.49
CA GLY A 222 5.60 -13.34 3.85
C GLY A 222 6.75 -13.47 4.83
N VAL A 223 6.42 -13.33 6.10
CA VAL A 223 7.27 -13.65 7.23
C VAL A 223 6.72 -14.91 7.91
N SER A 224 7.61 -15.85 8.20
CA SER A 224 7.28 -17.14 8.81
C SER A 224 6.68 -16.91 10.20
N SER A 225 5.77 -17.79 10.62
CA SER A 225 5.15 -17.72 11.94
C SER A 225 6.17 -17.70 13.08
N GLY A 226 6.00 -16.79 14.05
CA GLY A 226 6.87 -16.66 15.22
C GLY A 226 8.04 -15.70 15.02
N TYR A 227 8.04 -14.95 13.93
CA TYR A 227 8.99 -13.89 13.62
C TYR A 227 8.26 -12.55 13.53
N GLU A 228 8.94 -11.47 13.92
CA GLU A 228 8.36 -10.11 14.05
C GLU A 228 8.84 -9.15 12.95
N GLY A 229 9.42 -9.68 11.87
CA GLY A 229 9.94 -8.87 10.77
C GLY A 229 8.86 -8.39 9.81
N TYR A 230 9.32 -7.67 8.78
CA TYR A 230 8.45 -7.05 7.79
C TYR A 230 8.43 -7.84 6.48
N SER A 231 7.33 -7.78 5.73
CA SER A 231 7.29 -8.26 4.35
C SER A 231 8.12 -7.34 3.43
N LEU A 232 8.03 -6.04 3.66
CA LEU A 232 8.82 -5.01 2.98
C LEU A 232 9.40 -4.06 4.03
N TYR A 233 10.72 -3.87 3.97
CA TYR A 233 11.44 -2.98 4.86
C TYR A 233 12.34 -2.03 4.07
N MET A 234 12.16 -0.73 4.27
CA MET A 234 12.95 0.33 3.65
C MET A 234 13.42 1.32 4.73
N GLU A 235 14.74 1.51 4.86
CA GLU A 235 15.33 2.32 5.92
C GLU A 235 15.43 3.83 5.59
N GLN A 236 15.47 4.64 6.66
CA GLN A 236 15.55 6.11 6.62
C GLN A 236 16.70 6.64 5.75
N LYS A 237 16.49 7.85 5.21
CA LYS A 237 17.49 8.70 4.51
C LYS A 237 17.93 8.27 3.11
N ALA A 238 17.17 7.41 2.44
CA ALA A 238 17.34 7.17 1.01
C ALA A 238 16.24 7.83 0.17
N VAL A 239 16.51 8.06 -1.11
CA VAL A 239 15.48 8.31 -2.12
C VAL A 239 15.21 6.99 -2.85
N TYR A 240 13.94 6.59 -2.84
CA TYR A 240 13.44 5.42 -3.55
C TYR A 240 12.53 5.87 -4.68
N GLY A 241 12.96 5.66 -5.92
CA GLY A 241 12.21 6.06 -7.11
C GLY A 241 11.71 4.86 -7.90
N GLY A 242 10.44 4.89 -8.32
CA GLY A 242 9.84 3.95 -9.28
C GLY A 242 9.83 2.50 -8.84
N ILE A 243 9.59 2.25 -7.55
CA ILE A 243 9.32 0.89 -7.08
C ILE A 243 7.84 0.59 -7.35
N GLU A 244 7.56 -0.46 -8.10
CA GLU A 244 6.20 -0.80 -8.51
C GLU A 244 5.87 -2.23 -8.08
N PHE A 245 4.70 -2.43 -7.47
CA PHE A 245 4.14 -3.74 -7.15
C PHE A 245 2.84 -3.91 -7.93
N ILE A 246 2.73 -4.99 -8.70
CA ILE A 246 1.55 -5.31 -9.52
C ILE A 246 1.13 -6.75 -9.27
N ASP A 247 -0.13 -6.98 -8.89
CA ASP A 247 -0.67 -8.33 -8.63
C ASP A 247 0.17 -9.09 -7.60
N CYS A 248 0.55 -8.40 -6.51
CA CYS A 248 1.41 -8.92 -5.45
C CYS A 248 0.60 -9.18 -4.18
N HIS A 249 1.08 -10.12 -3.37
CA HIS A 249 0.50 -10.42 -2.07
C HIS A 249 1.56 -10.24 -0.98
N LEU A 250 1.34 -9.32 -0.04
CA LEU A 250 2.28 -8.95 1.01
C LEU A 250 1.63 -9.16 2.38
N GLY A 251 2.32 -9.85 3.30
CA GLY A 251 1.90 -9.95 4.70
C GLY A 251 1.31 -11.27 5.17
N GLU A 252 1.18 -12.29 4.30
CA GLU A 252 0.76 -13.63 4.69
C GLU A 252 1.93 -14.59 4.96
N PRO A 253 1.93 -15.39 6.04
CA PRO A 253 0.94 -15.42 7.13
C PRO A 253 1.12 -14.30 8.15
N GLN A 254 2.26 -13.61 8.14
CA GLN A 254 2.61 -12.49 9.02
C GLN A 254 3.57 -11.55 8.26
N GLY A 255 3.72 -10.33 8.78
CA GLY A 255 4.82 -9.42 8.44
C GLY A 255 4.34 -8.10 7.87
N ASP A 256 4.44 -7.07 8.68
CA ASP A 256 4.01 -5.71 8.34
C ASP A 256 4.82 -5.13 7.16
N ILE A 257 4.34 -4.04 6.59
CA ILE A 257 5.11 -3.23 5.65
C ILE A 257 5.64 -2.03 6.40
N TYR A 258 6.94 -1.79 6.35
CA TYR A 258 7.57 -0.63 6.94
C TYR A 258 8.41 0.11 5.90
N ILE A 259 7.99 1.32 5.59
CA ILE A 259 8.70 2.22 4.68
C ILE A 259 9.00 3.48 5.46
N ASP A 260 10.26 3.85 5.59
CA ASP A 260 10.66 5.11 6.22
C ASP A 260 11.75 5.77 5.38
N SER A 261 11.43 6.82 4.64
CA SER A 261 12.37 7.42 3.70
C SER A 261 12.03 8.87 3.35
N ASP A 262 13.05 9.67 3.04
CA ASP A 262 12.85 11.09 2.72
C ASP A 262 12.02 11.27 1.43
N ASN A 263 12.18 10.42 0.43
CA ASN A 263 11.45 10.55 -0.83
C ASN A 263 11.18 9.17 -1.43
N VAL A 264 9.91 8.85 -1.57
CA VAL A 264 9.38 7.54 -1.93
C VAL A 264 8.36 7.69 -3.04
N ASP A 265 8.69 7.17 -4.22
CA ASP A 265 7.72 6.97 -5.30
C ASP A 265 7.45 5.48 -5.44
N ILE A 266 6.32 5.03 -4.84
CA ILE A 266 5.90 3.62 -4.86
C ILE A 266 4.51 3.48 -5.47
N SER A 267 4.36 2.61 -6.46
CA SER A 267 3.06 2.25 -6.99
C SER A 267 2.66 0.86 -6.49
N PHE A 268 1.47 0.76 -5.90
CA PHE A 268 0.81 -0.53 -5.70
C PHE A 268 -0.33 -0.62 -6.72
N VAL A 269 -0.49 -1.74 -7.40
CA VAL A 269 -1.58 -1.97 -8.34
C VAL A 269 -2.09 -3.37 -8.09
N ASP A 270 -3.31 -3.48 -7.59
CA ASP A 270 -3.90 -4.76 -7.18
C ASP A 270 -2.98 -5.53 -6.21
N VAL A 271 -2.56 -4.85 -5.15
CA VAL A 271 -1.71 -5.43 -4.11
C VAL A 271 -2.52 -5.60 -2.85
N ASP A 272 -2.59 -6.85 -2.37
CA ASP A 272 -3.23 -7.20 -1.12
C ASP A 272 -2.22 -7.12 0.02
N ILE A 273 -2.49 -6.21 0.96
CA ILE A 273 -1.76 -6.09 2.23
C ILE A 273 -2.69 -6.57 3.34
N THR A 274 -2.40 -7.77 3.85
CA THR A 274 -3.20 -8.40 4.91
C THR A 274 -2.73 -8.02 6.32
N SER A 275 -1.51 -7.49 6.42
CA SER A 275 -0.87 -7.03 7.66
C SER A 275 -0.95 -5.51 7.83
N LYS A 276 -0.31 -4.95 8.87
CA LYS A 276 -0.23 -3.49 9.03
C LYS A 276 0.79 -2.91 8.05
N ALA A 277 0.47 -1.79 7.42
CA ALA A 277 1.41 -1.00 6.64
C ALA A 277 1.68 0.32 7.35
N ILE A 278 2.96 0.65 7.55
CA ILE A 278 3.43 1.91 8.10
C ILE A 278 4.31 2.55 7.03
N ILE A 279 3.84 3.67 6.49
CA ILE A 279 4.54 4.40 5.42
C ILE A 279 4.89 5.78 5.94
N LYS A 280 6.19 6.04 6.05
CA LYS A 280 6.77 7.28 6.54
C LYS A 280 7.66 7.94 5.49
N GLY A 281 7.44 9.22 5.22
CA GLY A 281 8.36 9.99 4.37
C GLY A 281 8.01 11.45 4.09
N ASP A 282 8.91 12.21 3.45
CA ASP A 282 8.68 13.64 3.10
C ASP A 282 8.00 13.82 1.74
N ARG A 283 8.07 12.82 0.85
CA ARG A 283 7.29 12.75 -0.39
C ARG A 283 6.91 11.32 -0.64
N VAL A 284 5.64 10.99 -0.44
CA VAL A 284 5.13 9.64 -0.64
C VAL A 284 4.05 9.70 -1.71
N CYS A 285 4.23 8.98 -2.82
CA CYS A 285 3.17 8.73 -3.79
C CYS A 285 2.76 7.27 -3.64
N ILE A 286 1.47 7.00 -3.40
CA ILE A 286 0.87 5.66 -3.36
C ILE A 286 -0.26 5.65 -4.38
N LYS A 287 -0.18 4.76 -5.36
CA LYS A 287 -1.30 4.43 -6.25
C LYS A 287 -1.90 3.12 -5.75
N ALA A 288 -3.23 3.00 -5.79
CA ALA A 288 -4.05 1.81 -5.55
C ALA A 288 -3.53 0.79 -4.51
N LEU A 289 -3.83 1.04 -3.23
CA LEU A 289 -3.49 0.14 -2.12
C LEU A 289 -4.72 -0.60 -1.58
N ASN A 290 -4.71 -1.94 -1.55
CA ASN A 290 -5.64 -2.72 -0.72
C ASN A 290 -4.97 -2.99 0.62
N ALA A 291 -5.44 -2.36 1.69
CA ALA A 291 -4.90 -2.56 3.03
C ALA A 291 -6.03 -2.76 4.04
N THR A 292 -5.76 -3.57 5.06
CA THR A 292 -6.63 -3.74 6.24
C THR A 292 -6.26 -2.77 7.37
N ASN A 293 -4.97 -2.45 7.53
CA ASN A 293 -4.47 -1.49 8.52
C ASN A 293 -3.35 -0.64 7.91
N LEU A 294 -3.48 0.69 7.93
CA LEU A 294 -2.56 1.61 7.26
C LEU A 294 -2.26 2.84 8.11
N ASP A 295 -0.97 3.14 8.30
CA ASP A 295 -0.49 4.40 8.87
C ASP A 295 0.31 5.18 7.83
N LEU A 296 -0.07 6.44 7.62
CA LEU A 296 0.58 7.38 6.71
C LEU A 296 1.21 8.51 7.52
N LEU A 297 2.54 8.52 7.60
CA LEU A 297 3.33 9.38 8.47
C LEU A 297 4.26 10.27 7.62
N GLY A 298 4.39 11.55 7.95
CA GLY A 298 5.27 12.48 7.26
C GLY A 298 4.57 13.39 6.25
N ASN A 299 5.34 13.98 5.35
CA ASN A 299 4.96 15.15 4.58
C ASN A 299 4.70 14.81 3.10
N ARG A 300 3.98 15.70 2.42
CA ARG A 300 3.66 15.64 0.97
C ARG A 300 3.22 14.26 0.50
N ILE A 301 2.35 13.63 1.28
CA ILE A 301 1.79 12.32 0.96
C ILE A 301 0.68 12.51 -0.08
N LYS A 302 0.69 11.70 -1.14
CA LYS A 302 -0.37 11.56 -2.13
C LYS A 302 -0.74 10.09 -2.21
N ALA A 303 -1.94 9.73 -1.77
CA ALA A 303 -2.35 8.33 -1.74
C ALA A 303 -3.68 8.12 -2.47
N ASP A 304 -3.78 7.03 -3.21
CA ASP A 304 -5.00 6.51 -3.81
C ASP A 304 -5.29 5.12 -3.22
N ILE A 305 -6.33 5.00 -2.40
CA ILE A 305 -6.52 3.88 -1.46
C ILE A 305 -7.86 3.17 -1.70
N PHE A 306 -7.80 1.84 -1.73
CA PHE A 306 -8.96 0.94 -1.57
C PHE A 306 -8.88 0.29 -0.18
N TYR A 307 -9.59 0.83 0.79
CA TYR A 307 -9.48 0.36 2.17
C TYR A 307 -10.59 -0.66 2.45
N TYR A 308 -10.24 -1.95 2.33
CA TYR A 308 -11.18 -3.07 2.35
C TYR A 308 -11.13 -3.79 3.71
N GLU A 309 -12.30 -3.84 4.36
CA GLU A 309 -12.54 -4.46 5.66
C GLU A 309 -11.51 -4.08 6.74
N PRO A 310 -11.32 -2.77 7.03
CA PRO A 310 -10.34 -2.39 8.02
C PRO A 310 -10.67 -2.93 9.40
N SER A 311 -9.64 -3.47 10.03
CA SER A 311 -9.69 -3.99 11.41
C SER A 311 -9.20 -2.97 12.44
N ASP A 312 -8.55 -1.90 11.98
CA ASP A 312 -7.97 -0.85 12.82
C ASP A 312 -8.12 0.54 12.15
N THR A 313 -7.85 1.57 12.95
CA THR A 313 -7.90 2.97 12.54
C THR A 313 -6.72 3.29 11.60
N MET A 314 -7.00 3.96 10.48
CA MET A 314 -5.95 4.53 9.63
C MET A 314 -5.41 5.80 10.28
N HIS A 315 -4.14 5.81 10.68
CA HIS A 315 -3.52 7.00 11.26
C HIS A 315 -2.84 7.84 10.19
N ILE A 316 -3.17 9.13 10.12
CA ILE A 316 -2.51 10.10 9.25
C ILE A 316 -1.86 11.19 10.11
N LEU A 317 -0.53 11.29 10.01
CA LEU A 317 0.27 12.29 10.73
C LEU A 317 1.23 12.99 9.76
N GLY A 318 0.96 14.24 9.38
CA GLY A 318 1.97 15.13 8.77
C GLY A 318 1.41 16.22 7.83
N ASP A 319 2.26 16.82 6.99
CA ASP A 319 1.93 18.08 6.29
C ASP A 319 2.74 18.33 4.99
N PRO A 320 2.11 18.59 3.82
CA PRO A 320 0.71 18.43 3.46
C PRO A 320 0.37 16.98 3.06
N VAL A 321 -0.89 16.58 3.09
CA VAL A 321 -1.34 15.23 2.74
C VAL A 321 -2.57 15.30 1.84
N LYS A 322 -2.56 14.62 0.69
CA LYS A 322 -3.73 14.46 -0.20
C LYS A 322 -4.06 12.99 -0.34
N ILE A 323 -5.27 12.61 0.03
CA ILE A 323 -5.73 11.22 0.00
C ILE A 323 -7.01 11.14 -0.80
N ASN A 324 -6.98 10.31 -1.83
CA ASN A 324 -8.16 9.86 -2.55
C ASN A 324 -8.48 8.44 -2.10
N ILE A 325 -9.67 8.25 -1.56
CA ILE A 325 -10.17 6.96 -1.13
C ILE A 325 -11.20 6.51 -2.15
N ARG A 326 -10.79 5.62 -3.06
CA ARG A 326 -11.70 5.12 -4.09
C ARG A 326 -12.91 4.43 -3.50
N ARG A 327 -12.69 3.62 -2.47
CA ARG A 327 -13.77 2.94 -1.75
C ARG A 327 -13.31 2.45 -0.38
N ILE A 328 -14.19 2.59 0.60
CA ILE A 328 -14.14 1.90 1.89
C ILE A 328 -15.31 0.94 2.02
N TYR A 329 -15.01 -0.25 2.52
CA TYR A 329 -15.98 -1.21 3.07
C TYR A 329 -15.46 -1.68 4.42
N THR A 330 -16.28 -1.72 5.46
CA THR A 330 -15.84 -2.22 6.77
C THR A 330 -16.54 -3.53 7.13
N GLY A 331 -15.76 -4.56 7.44
CA GLY A 331 -16.28 -5.83 7.95
C GLY A 331 -16.60 -5.75 9.45
N THR A 332 -15.69 -5.14 10.20
CA THR A 332 -15.68 -5.02 11.67
C THR A 332 -16.06 -3.63 12.15
N HIS A 333 -16.58 -3.55 13.38
CA HIS A 333 -16.83 -2.28 14.07
C HIS A 333 -15.52 -1.70 14.59
N ILE A 334 -15.20 -0.46 14.18
CA ILE A 334 -14.03 0.29 14.63
C ILE A 334 -14.46 1.70 15.04
N ASP A 335 -13.84 2.29 16.05
CA ASP A 335 -14.26 3.62 16.52
C ASP A 335 -14.07 4.69 15.44
N LYS A 336 -12.96 4.62 14.71
CA LYS A 336 -12.57 5.62 13.72
C LYS A 336 -12.03 4.91 12.48
N ILE A 337 -12.49 5.28 11.29
CA ILE A 337 -11.86 4.76 10.07
C ILE A 337 -10.55 5.50 9.82
N ILE A 338 -10.58 6.82 9.92
CA ILE A 338 -9.44 7.69 9.69
C ILE A 338 -9.25 8.58 10.91
N GLN A 339 -8.02 8.60 11.42
CA GLN A 339 -7.60 9.51 12.48
C GLN A 339 -6.55 10.47 11.96
N LEU A 340 -6.86 11.78 12.05
CA LEU A 340 -5.93 12.85 11.76
C LEU A 340 -5.32 13.36 13.06
N GLY A 341 -3.99 13.33 13.15
CA GLY A 341 -3.28 13.75 14.35
C GLY A 341 -3.30 12.72 15.48
N ASN A 342 -2.83 13.15 16.65
CA ASN A 342 -2.88 12.35 17.88
C ASN A 342 -3.22 13.22 19.10
N ALA A 343 -3.47 12.57 20.24
CA ALA A 343 -3.84 13.26 21.48
C ALA A 343 -2.76 14.20 22.01
N ASP A 344 -1.49 13.97 21.66
CA ASP A 344 -0.34 14.77 22.10
C ASP A 344 -0.23 16.11 21.35
N GLY A 345 -1.14 16.40 20.42
CA GLY A 345 -1.17 17.65 19.67
C GLY A 345 -0.15 17.70 18.54
N ASN A 346 0.31 16.54 18.04
CA ASN A 346 1.20 16.52 16.88
C ASN A 346 0.52 17.17 15.67
N PHE A 347 1.27 18.08 15.06
CA PHE A 347 0.80 18.93 13.99
C PHE A 347 0.55 18.13 12.72
N TYR A 348 -0.56 18.43 12.07
CA TYR A 348 -0.83 18.05 10.69
C TYR A 348 -1.32 19.31 9.95
N GLY A 349 -0.82 19.54 8.74
CA GLY A 349 -1.16 20.74 7.96
C GLY A 349 -2.26 20.45 6.96
N GLU A 350 -2.12 20.96 5.74
CA GLU A 350 -3.18 20.86 4.71
C GLU A 350 -3.46 19.38 4.38
N ILE A 351 -4.60 18.86 4.87
CA ILE A 351 -5.07 17.51 4.59
C ILE A 351 -6.31 17.60 3.70
N GLU A 352 -6.24 17.01 2.51
CA GLU A 352 -7.37 16.88 1.60
C GLU A 352 -7.78 15.41 1.47
N ILE A 353 -9.01 15.07 1.87
CA ILE A 353 -9.58 13.72 1.73
C ILE A 353 -10.76 13.78 0.77
N SER A 354 -10.78 12.85 -0.18
CA SER A 354 -11.92 12.60 -1.07
C SER A 354 -12.24 11.12 -1.12
N GLY A 355 -13.49 10.74 -1.41
CA GLY A 355 -13.78 9.31 -1.58
C GLY A 355 -15.19 8.82 -1.34
N VAL A 356 -15.36 7.50 -1.48
CA VAL A 356 -16.64 6.80 -1.28
C VAL A 356 -16.57 5.88 -0.07
N PHE A 357 -17.40 6.16 0.92
CA PHE A 357 -17.57 5.38 2.15
C PHE A 357 -18.90 4.65 2.09
N SER A 358 -18.89 3.32 2.00
CA SER A 358 -20.09 2.52 1.79
C SER A 358 -20.17 1.37 2.79
N GLY A 359 -21.27 1.27 3.54
CA GLY A 359 -21.44 0.18 4.51
C GLY A 359 -20.47 0.28 5.68
N ALA A 360 -19.99 1.48 5.99
CA ALA A 360 -18.99 1.69 7.01
C ALA A 360 -19.59 1.56 8.43
N LYS A 361 -18.97 0.75 9.28
CA LYS A 361 -19.34 0.39 10.65
C LYS A 361 -18.37 1.07 11.61
N ALA A 362 -18.44 2.39 11.67
CA ALA A 362 -17.60 3.18 12.56
C ALA A 362 -18.36 4.31 13.23
N GLN A 363 -17.90 4.71 14.41
CA GLN A 363 -18.42 5.89 15.08
C GLN A 363 -18.02 7.17 14.33
N TYR A 364 -16.80 7.21 13.78
CA TYR A 364 -16.31 8.33 13.01
C TYR A 364 -15.68 7.86 11.70
N ILE A 365 -15.99 8.51 10.60
CA ILE A 365 -15.29 8.27 9.33
C ILE A 365 -13.95 9.01 9.33
N VAL A 366 -13.98 10.29 9.66
CA VAL A 366 -12.79 11.12 9.88
C VAL A 366 -12.87 11.71 11.28
N TYR A 367 -11.87 11.39 12.10
CA TYR A 367 -11.72 11.96 13.43
C TYR A 367 -10.49 12.86 13.48
N CYS A 368 -10.70 14.12 13.85
CA CYS A 368 -9.64 15.13 13.92
C CYS A 368 -9.25 15.41 15.38
N TYR A 369 -7.99 15.16 15.75
CA TYR A 369 -7.45 15.57 17.05
C TYR A 369 -7.13 17.08 17.09
N PRO A 370 -6.95 17.67 18.29
CA PRO A 370 -6.49 19.05 18.40
C PRO A 370 -5.09 19.19 17.78
N GLY A 371 -4.84 20.27 17.05
CA GLY A 371 -3.51 20.63 16.56
C GLY A 371 -3.37 20.71 15.04
N GLY A 372 -4.31 20.14 14.29
CA GLY A 372 -4.31 20.25 12.84
C GLY A 372 -4.74 21.61 12.30
N ARG A 373 -4.36 21.94 11.07
CA ARG A 373 -4.83 23.10 10.31
C ARG A 373 -5.38 22.65 8.96
N ASP A 374 -6.33 23.40 8.41
CA ASP A 374 -6.72 23.28 6.99
C ASP A 374 -7.11 21.86 6.54
N VAL A 375 -7.96 21.17 7.31
CA VAL A 375 -8.57 19.90 6.86
C VAL A 375 -9.68 20.19 5.88
N ILE A 376 -9.57 19.62 4.68
CA ILE A 376 -10.54 19.72 3.60
C ILE A 376 -11.06 18.32 3.31
N LEU A 377 -12.38 18.16 3.42
CA LEU A 377 -13.09 16.97 2.96
C LEU A 377 -13.84 17.36 1.70
N ASP A 378 -13.39 16.87 0.55
CA ASP A 378 -13.95 17.23 -0.76
C ASP A 378 -14.46 16.00 -1.50
N ASN A 379 -15.60 16.10 -2.16
CA ASN A 379 -16.18 15.01 -2.94
C ASN A 379 -16.33 13.69 -2.14
N ILE A 380 -16.90 13.81 -0.93
CA ILE A 380 -17.16 12.69 -0.03
C ILE A 380 -18.53 12.11 -0.33
N ILE A 381 -18.62 10.81 -0.58
CA ILE A 381 -19.88 10.10 -0.76
C ILE A 381 -20.02 9.08 0.37
N CYS A 382 -21.01 9.26 1.24
CA CYS A 382 -21.35 8.33 2.30
C CYS A 382 -22.65 7.57 1.96
N ARG A 383 -22.62 6.24 2.07
CA ARG A 383 -23.78 5.37 1.76
C ARG A 383 -23.93 4.27 2.79
N ASN A 384 -25.16 4.07 3.29
CA ASN A 384 -25.49 2.95 4.18
C ASN A 384 -24.54 2.88 5.39
N MET A 385 -24.35 4.04 6.04
CA MET A 385 -23.43 4.18 7.17
C MET A 385 -24.07 3.62 8.44
N ASN A 386 -23.27 2.98 9.31
CA ASN A 386 -23.74 2.32 10.53
C ASN A 386 -24.96 1.40 10.27
N PRO A 387 -24.87 0.47 9.31
CA PRO A 387 -26.04 -0.23 8.75
C PRO A 387 -26.79 -1.09 9.77
N ASP A 388 -26.11 -1.57 10.81
CA ASP A 388 -26.66 -2.40 11.87
C ASP A 388 -27.08 -1.61 13.12
N GLY A 389 -26.90 -0.28 13.13
CA GLY A 389 -27.23 0.58 14.26
C GLY A 389 -26.42 0.29 15.51
N TYR A 390 -25.21 -0.29 15.37
CA TYR A 390 -24.36 -0.64 16.50
C TYR A 390 -23.97 0.59 17.34
N TYR A 391 -23.63 1.69 16.67
CA TYR A 391 -23.36 2.96 17.34
C TYR A 391 -24.66 3.74 17.51
N THR A 392 -24.92 4.24 18.73
CA THR A 392 -26.05 5.14 18.98
C THR A 392 -25.95 6.42 18.17
N ASN A 393 -24.74 6.96 18.08
CA ASN A 393 -24.40 8.13 17.27
C ASN A 393 -23.18 7.78 16.43
N ALA A 394 -23.23 8.06 15.14
CA ALA A 394 -22.11 7.91 14.22
C ALA A 394 -22.03 9.13 13.31
N TYR A 395 -20.80 9.52 12.94
CA TYR A 395 -20.51 10.75 12.24
C TYR A 395 -19.57 10.59 11.04
N VAL A 396 -19.75 11.40 9.99
CA VAL A 396 -18.72 11.49 8.93
C VAL A 396 -17.50 12.17 9.52
N VAL A 397 -17.72 13.25 10.28
CA VAL A 397 -16.65 14.08 10.80
C VAL A 397 -16.87 14.34 12.27
N GLY A 398 -15.83 14.10 13.07
CA GLY A 398 -15.84 14.44 14.49
C GLY A 398 -14.48 14.85 15.03
N GLY A 399 -14.47 15.15 16.33
CA GLY A 399 -13.26 15.42 17.09
C GLY A 399 -13.14 16.84 17.64
N SER A 400 -11.94 17.14 18.11
CA SER A 400 -11.61 18.32 18.90
C SER A 400 -10.62 19.25 18.21
N SER A 401 -10.66 19.28 16.88
CA SER A 401 -9.91 20.27 16.10
C SER A 401 -10.22 21.68 16.59
N ASN A 402 -9.17 22.48 16.81
CA ASN A 402 -9.30 23.90 17.13
C ASN A 402 -9.52 24.76 15.88
N ASN A 403 -9.30 24.19 14.69
CA ASN A 403 -9.49 24.86 13.41
C ASN A 403 -10.72 24.30 12.69
N PRO A 404 -11.46 25.14 11.94
CA PRO A 404 -12.58 24.67 11.13
C PRO A 404 -12.16 23.58 10.14
N ILE A 405 -12.97 22.54 10.03
CA ILE A 405 -12.87 21.53 8.98
C ILE A 405 -13.74 21.97 7.82
N ILE A 406 -13.18 22.10 6.63
CA ILE A 406 -13.90 22.56 5.46
C ILE A 406 -14.50 21.36 4.74
N ILE A 407 -15.82 21.36 4.56
CA ILE A 407 -16.56 20.30 3.88
C ILE A 407 -17.11 20.83 2.54
N ARG A 408 -16.75 20.17 1.45
CA ARG A 408 -17.14 20.51 0.08
C ARG A 408 -17.67 19.26 -0.62
N HIS A 409 -18.76 19.42 -1.36
CA HIS A 409 -19.33 18.38 -2.22
C HIS A 409 -19.56 17.05 -1.51
N MET A 410 -20.08 17.09 -0.28
CA MET A 410 -20.44 15.89 0.46
C MET A 410 -21.83 15.40 0.07
N THR A 411 -21.99 14.10 -0.14
CA THR A 411 -23.29 13.48 -0.42
C THR A 411 -23.52 12.33 0.55
N CYS A 412 -24.63 12.34 1.27
CA CYS A 412 -24.98 11.33 2.27
C CYS A 412 -26.30 10.63 1.92
N HIS A 413 -26.29 9.32 1.72
CA HIS A 413 -27.48 8.52 1.42
C HIS A 413 -27.62 7.34 2.37
N GLU A 414 -28.87 6.96 2.65
CA GLU A 414 -29.21 5.76 3.43
C GLU A 414 -28.54 5.82 4.82
N LEU A 415 -28.70 6.95 5.50
CA LEU A 415 -28.10 7.18 6.81
C LEU A 415 -28.96 6.52 7.90
N ASN A 416 -28.46 5.45 8.52
CA ASN A 416 -29.10 4.81 9.66
C ASN A 416 -28.48 5.33 10.97
N HIS A 417 -29.24 6.13 11.74
CA HIS A 417 -28.81 6.63 13.07
C HIS A 417 -27.46 7.35 13.01
N PHE A 418 -27.31 8.22 12.01
CA PHE A 418 -26.05 8.80 11.60
C PHE A 418 -26.23 10.29 11.30
N ASP A 419 -25.44 11.12 11.98
CA ASP A 419 -25.38 12.56 11.77
C ASP A 419 -24.09 12.89 11.03
N PRO A 420 -24.08 13.67 9.96
CA PRO A 420 -22.85 13.85 9.19
C PRO A 420 -21.72 14.53 9.99
N ILE A 421 -22.04 15.32 11.02
CA ILE A 421 -21.10 16.20 11.70
C ILE A 421 -21.42 16.22 13.20
N GLU A 422 -20.42 15.91 14.04
CA GLU A 422 -20.56 15.90 15.50
C GLU A 422 -20.74 17.30 16.10
N ASP A 423 -19.99 18.29 15.59
CA ASP A 423 -19.99 19.66 16.10
C ASP A 423 -19.99 20.66 14.94
N LEU A 424 -21.16 21.22 14.66
CA LEU A 424 -21.37 22.17 13.58
C LEU A 424 -20.57 23.47 13.73
N THR A 425 -20.13 23.81 14.96
CA THR A 425 -19.34 25.03 15.20
C THR A 425 -17.90 24.89 14.74
N LYS A 426 -17.44 23.66 14.46
CA LYS A 426 -16.08 23.34 14.03
C LYS A 426 -15.97 23.05 12.54
N VAL A 427 -17.03 23.29 11.76
CA VAL A 427 -17.04 23.01 10.32
C VAL A 427 -17.39 24.25 9.53
N GLU A 428 -16.77 24.38 8.36
CA GLU A 428 -17.23 25.28 7.31
C GLU A 428 -17.87 24.43 6.21
N ILE A 429 -19.18 24.53 6.06
CA ILE A 429 -19.95 23.73 5.10
C ILE A 429 -20.20 24.55 3.83
N ILE A 430 -19.63 24.10 2.72
CA ILE A 430 -19.84 24.73 1.40
C ILE A 430 -20.98 24.04 0.64
N SER A 431 -20.99 22.71 0.62
CA SER A 431 -22.08 21.93 0.02
C SER A 431 -22.18 20.53 0.61
N VAL A 432 -23.38 20.21 1.11
CA VAL A 432 -23.77 18.88 1.55
C VAL A 432 -25.15 18.58 0.96
N GLU A 433 -25.31 17.40 0.36
CA GLU A 433 -26.54 16.92 -0.25
C GLU A 433 -26.94 15.55 0.29
N GLY A 434 -28.21 15.18 0.12
CA GLY A 434 -28.74 13.86 0.48
C GLY A 434 -29.74 13.88 1.63
N ASP A 435 -29.76 12.83 2.45
CA ASP A 435 -30.75 12.63 3.52
C ASP A 435 -30.58 13.65 4.66
N ALA A 436 -29.34 14.06 4.92
CA ALA A 436 -29.01 15.13 5.87
C ALA A 436 -29.25 16.51 5.23
N LYS A 437 -30.26 17.24 5.72
CA LYS A 437 -30.64 18.55 5.18
C LYS A 437 -30.08 19.70 6.02
N PHE A 438 -29.21 20.50 5.42
CA PHE A 438 -28.67 21.75 5.98
C PHE A 438 -29.46 22.98 5.54
N LYS A 439 -30.26 22.83 4.48
CA LYS A 439 -31.23 23.82 4.02
C LYS A 439 -32.48 23.09 3.58
N ASN A 440 -33.63 23.69 3.83
CA ASN A 440 -34.91 23.14 3.39
C ASN A 440 -35.89 24.29 3.14
N SER A 441 -36.87 24.03 2.29
CA SER A 441 -37.91 24.98 1.97
C SER A 441 -39.20 24.25 1.63
N GLY A 442 -40.30 24.97 1.70
CA GLY A 442 -41.59 24.40 1.36
C GLY A 442 -42.73 25.38 1.52
N THR A 443 -43.93 24.83 1.47
CA THR A 443 -45.15 25.55 1.81
C THR A 443 -45.81 24.88 3.00
N ALA A 444 -46.33 25.69 3.92
CA ALA A 444 -47.10 25.21 5.07
C ALA A 444 -48.51 25.79 4.99
N THR A 445 -49.51 24.98 5.31
CA THR A 445 -50.92 25.37 5.31
C THR A 445 -51.53 25.01 6.65
N PHE A 446 -52.23 25.97 7.25
CA PHE A 446 -52.95 25.82 8.50
C PHE A 446 -54.33 26.48 8.41
N SER A 447 -55.18 26.15 9.38
CA SER A 447 -56.49 26.75 9.57
C SER A 447 -56.50 27.57 10.86
N GLY A 448 -56.86 28.85 10.78
CA GLY A 448 -57.09 29.66 11.97
C GLY A 448 -58.37 29.22 12.70
N ASP A 449 -58.41 29.39 14.01
CA ASP A 449 -59.59 29.11 14.84
C ASP A 449 -60.03 30.34 15.68
N GLY A 450 -59.37 31.49 15.51
CA GLY A 450 -59.61 32.69 16.30
C GLY A 450 -59.04 32.67 17.73
N THR A 451 -58.32 31.62 18.12
CA THR A 451 -57.76 31.45 19.48
C THR A 451 -56.30 31.00 19.54
N THR A 452 -55.86 30.15 18.60
CA THR A 452 -54.50 29.62 18.49
C THR A 452 -53.56 30.71 17.96
N THR A 453 -52.47 30.94 18.69
CA THR A 453 -51.48 31.98 18.36
C THR A 453 -50.14 31.44 17.87
N GLN A 454 -49.91 30.12 17.93
CA GLN A 454 -48.67 29.50 17.49
C GLN A 454 -48.95 28.35 16.52
N PHE A 455 -48.22 28.34 15.41
CA PHE A 455 -48.25 27.27 14.42
C PHE A 455 -46.83 26.77 14.19
N SER A 456 -46.64 25.45 14.09
CA SER A 456 -45.33 24.82 13.90
C SER A 456 -45.18 24.20 12.51
N ILE A 457 -44.00 24.38 11.91
CA ILE A 457 -43.58 23.75 10.66
C ILE A 457 -42.38 22.86 10.97
N ALA A 458 -42.53 21.55 10.80
CA ALA A 458 -41.39 20.63 10.89
C ALA A 458 -40.42 20.93 9.74
N HIS A 459 -39.24 21.47 10.06
CA HIS A 459 -38.30 21.93 9.04
C HIS A 459 -37.42 20.79 8.50
N GLY A 460 -37.28 19.69 9.25
CA GLY A 460 -36.52 18.51 8.83
C GLY A 460 -35.05 18.79 8.51
N LEU A 461 -34.45 19.74 9.23
CA LEU A 461 -33.03 20.07 9.15
C LEU A 461 -32.27 19.28 10.22
N VAL A 462 -30.97 19.13 10.06
CA VAL A 462 -30.09 18.41 11.00
C VAL A 462 -29.95 19.08 12.38
N SER A 463 -30.28 20.36 12.49
CA SER A 463 -30.25 21.11 13.74
C SER A 463 -31.14 22.35 13.66
N THR A 464 -31.20 23.12 14.75
CA THR A 464 -31.86 24.42 14.77
C THR A 464 -31.32 25.34 13.67
N PRO A 465 -32.17 25.91 12.81
CA PRO A 465 -31.73 26.82 11.75
C PRO A 465 -31.21 28.14 12.33
N THR A 466 -30.10 28.64 11.78
CA THR A 466 -29.56 29.98 12.12
C THR A 466 -30.25 31.09 11.33
N LYS A 467 -30.91 30.73 10.22
CA LYS A 467 -31.70 31.65 9.41
C LYS A 467 -33.01 31.00 9.00
N VAL A 468 -34.10 31.73 9.27
CA VAL A 468 -35.45 31.32 8.89
C VAL A 468 -36.14 32.48 8.19
N LEU A 469 -36.70 32.21 7.02
CA LEU A 469 -37.53 33.14 6.26
C LEU A 469 -38.92 32.53 6.12
N VAL A 470 -39.95 33.23 6.60
CA VAL A 470 -41.35 32.84 6.46
C VAL A 470 -42.07 33.98 5.75
N THR A 471 -42.68 33.69 4.61
CA THR A 471 -43.43 34.66 3.80
C THR A 471 -44.89 34.25 3.72
N PRO A 472 -45.83 35.07 4.23
CA PRO A 472 -47.26 34.78 4.13
C PRO A 472 -47.71 34.80 2.66
N MET A 473 -48.58 33.86 2.29
CA MET A 473 -49.11 33.69 0.94
C MET A 473 -50.62 33.99 0.86
N THR A 474 -51.25 34.30 1.98
CA THR A 474 -52.67 34.68 2.09
C THR A 474 -52.82 35.93 2.95
N ALA A 475 -53.94 36.64 2.77
CA ALA A 475 -54.24 37.84 3.55
C ALA A 475 -54.34 37.52 5.05
N ASP A 476 -55.01 36.44 5.43
CA ASP A 476 -55.16 36.04 6.83
C ASP A 476 -53.81 35.65 7.48
N ALA A 477 -52.88 35.09 6.69
CA ALA A 477 -51.53 34.77 7.14
C ALA A 477 -50.66 36.03 7.36
N ALA A 478 -50.98 37.15 6.73
CA ALA A 478 -50.15 38.37 6.75
C ALA A 478 -50.31 39.22 8.02
N SER A 479 -51.09 38.76 9.01
CA SER A 479 -51.22 39.43 10.31
C SER A 479 -49.88 39.49 11.06
N ASP A 480 -49.71 40.39 12.03
CA ASP A 480 -48.47 40.57 12.79
C ASP A 480 -48.03 39.26 13.50
N PHE A 481 -46.89 38.70 13.07
CA PHE A 481 -46.23 37.55 13.70
C PHE A 481 -44.71 37.74 13.81
N TYR A 482 -44.06 36.88 14.60
CA TYR A 482 -42.62 36.70 14.61
C TYR A 482 -42.26 35.21 14.56
N VAL A 483 -41.04 34.91 14.12
CA VAL A 483 -40.58 33.53 13.90
C VAL A 483 -39.53 33.15 14.93
N THR A 484 -39.67 31.96 15.50
CA THR A 484 -38.63 31.30 16.30
C THR A 484 -38.41 29.88 15.75
N ALA A 485 -37.34 29.21 16.13
CA ALA A 485 -37.12 27.81 15.76
C ALA A 485 -36.39 27.06 16.88
N ASP A 486 -36.63 25.75 16.96
CA ASP A 486 -35.82 24.81 17.72
C ASP A 486 -35.19 23.78 16.76
N ASP A 487 -34.71 22.65 17.29
CA ASP A 487 -34.05 21.60 16.53
C ASP A 487 -34.99 20.82 15.59
N THR A 488 -36.30 20.98 15.76
CA THR A 488 -37.32 20.18 15.08
C THR A 488 -38.26 21.04 14.24
N ASN A 489 -38.64 22.22 14.75
CA ASN A 489 -39.73 23.03 14.25
C ASN A 489 -39.37 24.51 14.10
N ILE A 490 -39.93 25.12 13.05
CA ILE A 490 -40.10 26.57 12.93
C ILE A 490 -41.45 26.93 13.53
N TYR A 491 -41.49 27.95 14.39
CA TYR A 491 -42.70 28.44 15.04
C TYR A 491 -43.08 29.81 14.50
N ILE A 492 -44.33 29.92 14.04
CA ILE A 492 -44.96 31.18 13.64
C ILE A 492 -45.80 31.65 14.82
N ASN A 493 -45.38 32.74 15.47
CA ASN A 493 -46.00 33.26 16.69
C ASN A 493 -46.75 34.56 16.38
N TYR A 494 -48.08 34.48 16.33
CA TYR A 494 -48.97 35.62 16.12
C TYR A 494 -49.15 36.44 17.40
N LYS A 495 -49.15 37.77 17.25
CA LYS A 495 -49.52 38.69 18.36
C LYS A 495 -51.02 38.67 18.67
N SER A 496 -51.84 38.29 17.71
CA SER A 496 -53.29 38.14 17.83
C SER A 496 -53.72 36.94 17.01
N ALA A 497 -54.55 36.07 17.58
CA ALA A 497 -54.96 34.84 16.92
C ALA A 497 -55.59 35.13 15.54
N PRO A 498 -55.15 34.47 14.46
CA PRO A 498 -55.69 34.69 13.13
C PRO A 498 -57.19 34.35 13.04
N PRO A 499 -57.94 34.98 12.13
CA PRO A 499 -59.36 34.70 11.94
C PRO A 499 -59.65 33.22 11.67
N SER A 500 -60.81 32.75 12.12
CA SER A 500 -61.23 31.39 11.84
C SER A 500 -61.48 31.18 10.34
N GLY A 501 -60.87 30.15 9.78
CA GLY A 501 -61.01 29.80 8.37
C GLY A 501 -60.33 28.46 8.05
N THR A 502 -60.71 27.84 6.94
CA THR A 502 -60.11 26.58 6.48
C THR A 502 -58.98 26.87 5.51
N ASP A 503 -57.79 26.32 5.77
CA ASP A 503 -56.57 26.48 4.96
C ASP A 503 -56.26 27.94 4.61
N ASN A 504 -56.70 28.86 5.48
CA ASN A 504 -56.62 30.29 5.27
C ASN A 504 -55.25 30.86 5.63
N LEU A 505 -54.42 30.10 6.34
CA LEU A 505 -53.05 30.48 6.68
C LEU A 505 -52.06 29.70 5.81
N LYS A 506 -51.49 30.33 4.78
CA LYS A 506 -50.48 29.72 3.91
C LYS A 506 -49.16 30.48 3.99
N PHE A 507 -48.06 29.74 4.05
CA PHE A 507 -46.72 30.31 4.13
C PHE A 507 -45.77 29.62 3.17
N SER A 508 -44.92 30.37 2.50
CA SER A 508 -43.69 29.87 1.91
C SER A 508 -42.60 30.02 2.95
N TRP A 509 -41.79 29.00 3.16
CA TRP A 509 -40.71 29.04 4.14
C TRP A 509 -39.39 28.55 3.56
N TYR A 510 -38.29 29.09 4.08
CA TYR A 510 -36.92 28.68 3.83
C TYR A 510 -36.18 28.70 5.17
N ALA A 511 -35.37 27.68 5.42
CA ALA A 511 -34.48 27.66 6.56
C ALA A 511 -33.13 27.05 6.19
N GLU A 512 -32.07 27.58 6.80
CA GLU A 512 -30.70 27.05 6.70
C GLU A 512 -30.01 27.07 8.07
N VAL A 513 -29.14 26.08 8.27
CA VAL A 513 -28.25 25.94 9.43
C VAL A 513 -26.97 26.71 9.19
#